data_AF-A0A1X0NXD8-F1
#
_entry.id   AF-A0A1X0NXD8-F1
#
_cell.length_a   1.000
_cell.length_b   1.000
_cell.length_c   1.000
_cell.angle_alpha   90.00
_cell.angle_beta   90.00
_cell.angle_gamma   90.00
#
_symmetry.space_group_name_H-M   'P 1'
#
loop_
_entity.id
_entity.type
_entity.pdbx_description
1 polymer ?
#
loop_
_entity_poly.entity_id
_entity_poly.type
_entity_poly.pdbx_seq_one_letter_code
_entity_poly.pdbx_strand_id
1 'polypeptide(L)'
;MNIVTSYFLVKRVAGSMFIGEASLRHRTVRQQEYLECIRRNAEHREVESLHILIEGQQAYDHFRDHVMQNNNFFPSPTLRRKIIPVLWPEKQPTYADMFQHANRLLRGKLTMICNADVYLSLDGASVSSLQPLFTSLHTSHRVALALTRYESEKRWDAPLIYDYRGSHDAFILSPPLPHSFIESVQHPQNCYKAENVVLHELQRHGYKVVNPCLSFMLIHKHEAELRQWLPPVDEERYAKAPPCTIKEAIDMIKKKKLGK
;
A
#
# COMPACT_ATOMS: atom_id res chain seq x y z
N MET A 1 -8.30 -0.27 10.87
CA MET A 1 -7.10 -0.75 10.12
C MET A 1 -5.99 0.26 10.29
N ASN A 2 -4.75 -0.21 10.37
CA ASN A 2 -3.57 0.63 10.45
C ASN A 2 -2.91 0.65 9.06
N ILE A 3 -2.41 1.80 8.62
CA ILE A 3 -1.74 1.94 7.33
C ILE A 3 -0.27 2.24 7.58
N VAL A 4 0.62 1.59 6.86
CA VAL A 4 2.05 1.93 6.80
C VAL A 4 2.37 2.31 5.37
N THR A 5 2.94 3.49 5.19
CA THR A 5 3.38 3.98 3.88
C THR A 5 4.65 4.81 4.03
N SER A 6 5.18 5.30 2.91
CA SER A 6 6.35 6.16 2.87
C SER A 6 5.98 7.58 2.47
N TYR A 7 6.80 8.54 2.86
CA TYR A 7 6.72 9.91 2.39
C TYR A 7 8.12 10.40 2.02
N PHE A 8 8.22 10.99 0.84
CA PHE A 8 9.46 11.51 0.29
C PHE A 8 9.14 12.74 -0.56
N LEU A 9 10.16 13.57 -0.76
CA LEU A 9 10.06 14.68 -1.68
C LEU A 9 10.23 14.18 -3.11
N VAL A 10 9.34 14.61 -4.00
CA VAL A 10 9.43 14.29 -5.43
C VAL A 10 10.70 14.92 -6.01
N LYS A 11 11.71 14.08 -6.20
CA LYS A 11 13.03 14.41 -6.76
C LYS A 11 13.39 13.43 -7.85
N ARG A 12 14.36 13.79 -8.70
CA ARG A 12 14.94 12.86 -9.67
C ARG A 12 15.74 11.79 -8.91
N VAL A 13 15.38 10.54 -9.11
CA VAL A 13 16.12 9.39 -8.56
C VAL A 13 17.28 9.07 -9.50
N ALA A 14 18.49 8.91 -8.94
CA ALA A 14 19.65 8.50 -9.73
C ALA A 14 19.41 7.10 -10.32
N GLY A 15 19.65 6.92 -11.62
CA GLY A 15 19.44 5.64 -12.32
C GLY A 15 18.01 5.34 -12.76
N SER A 16 17.03 6.23 -12.51
CA SER A 16 15.67 6.06 -13.05
C SER A 16 15.59 6.45 -14.52
N MET A 17 14.78 5.70 -15.29
CA MET A 17 14.35 6.08 -16.63
C MET A 17 13.09 6.94 -16.54
N PHE A 18 13.10 8.06 -17.26
CA PHE A 18 11.92 8.91 -17.45
C PHE A 18 11.22 8.47 -18.73
N ILE A 19 9.95 8.08 -18.63
CA ILE A 19 9.09 7.85 -19.80
C ILE A 19 8.15 9.05 -19.90
N GLY A 20 8.23 9.77 -21.02
CA GLY A 20 7.59 11.07 -21.21
C GLY A 20 8.44 12.21 -20.64
N GLU A 21 8.49 13.36 -21.32
CA GLU A 21 9.13 14.58 -20.83
C GLU A 21 8.38 15.21 -19.63
N ALA A 22 8.00 14.42 -18.64
CA ALA A 22 7.47 14.93 -17.37
C ALA A 22 8.64 15.53 -16.58
N SER A 23 9.03 16.72 -17.01
CA SER A 23 9.99 17.58 -16.33
C SER A 23 9.60 17.74 -14.85
N LEU A 24 10.57 18.12 -14.03
CA LEU A 24 10.32 18.55 -12.64
C LEU A 24 9.23 19.64 -12.50
N ARG A 25 8.68 20.20 -13.59
CA ARG A 25 7.50 21.07 -13.61
C ARG A 25 6.29 20.43 -12.92
N HIS A 26 6.10 19.11 -12.98
CA HIS A 26 4.99 18.43 -12.31
C HIS A 26 5.29 17.95 -10.89
N ARG A 27 6.50 18.22 -10.35
CA ARG A 27 6.90 17.76 -9.01
C ARG A 27 5.91 18.21 -7.93
N THR A 28 5.42 19.44 -8.05
CA THR A 28 4.50 20.02 -7.08
C THR A 28 3.17 19.31 -7.13
N VAL A 29 2.63 19.06 -8.33
CA VAL A 29 1.38 18.31 -8.51
C VAL A 29 1.53 16.90 -7.93
N ARG A 30 2.63 16.20 -8.26
CA ARG A 30 2.91 14.88 -7.72
C ARG A 30 3.06 14.87 -6.19
N GLN A 31 3.67 15.90 -5.61
CA GLN A 31 3.76 16.03 -4.15
C GLN A 31 2.37 16.23 -3.53
N GLN A 32 1.49 16.99 -4.19
CA GLN A 32 0.10 17.20 -3.74
C GLN A 32 -0.71 15.89 -3.78
N GLU A 33 -0.42 14.96 -4.69
CA GLU A 33 -1.07 13.66 -4.70
C GLU A 33 -0.77 12.85 -3.44
N TYR A 34 0.49 12.80 -3.00
CA TYR A 34 0.86 12.13 -1.75
C TYR A 34 0.16 12.76 -0.55
N LEU A 35 0.09 14.09 -0.53
CA LEU A 35 -0.61 14.84 0.52
C LEU A 35 -2.11 14.55 0.51
N GLU A 36 -2.75 14.51 -0.65
CA GLU A 36 -4.17 14.15 -0.79
C GLU A 36 -4.43 12.72 -0.30
N CYS A 37 -3.57 11.75 -0.63
CA CYS A 37 -3.72 10.38 -0.16
C CYS A 37 -3.59 10.27 1.37
N ILE A 38 -2.68 11.02 2.00
CA ILE A 38 -2.59 11.12 3.46
C ILE A 38 -3.89 11.67 4.04
N ARG A 39 -4.42 12.76 3.47
CA ARG A 39 -5.66 13.39 3.91
C ARG A 39 -6.85 12.42 3.82
N ARG A 40 -7.04 11.78 2.66
CA ARG A 40 -8.13 10.83 2.40
C ARG A 40 -8.08 9.60 3.30
N ASN A 41 -6.89 9.00 3.47
CA ASN A 41 -6.72 7.87 4.39
C ASN A 41 -7.00 8.26 5.85
N ALA A 42 -6.62 9.46 6.28
CA ALA A 42 -6.96 9.94 7.63
C ALA A 42 -8.47 10.14 7.80
N GLU A 43 -9.15 10.68 6.78
CA GLU A 43 -10.61 10.88 6.77
C GLU A 43 -11.40 9.58 6.79
N HIS A 44 -10.85 8.50 6.26
CA HIS A 44 -11.51 7.19 6.25
C HIS A 44 -11.80 6.71 7.69
N ARG A 45 -13.09 6.52 7.99
CA ARG A 45 -13.57 6.24 9.36
C ARG A 45 -12.99 4.96 9.96
N GLU A 46 -12.77 3.93 9.13
CA GLU A 46 -12.24 2.62 9.58
C GLU A 46 -10.70 2.58 9.58
N VAL A 47 -10.02 3.69 9.27
CA VAL A 47 -8.57 3.83 9.46
C VAL A 47 -8.31 4.37 10.86
N GLU A 48 -7.56 3.60 11.63
CA GLU A 48 -7.19 3.86 13.02
C GLU A 48 -5.96 4.78 13.09
N SER A 49 -4.92 4.45 12.31
CA SER A 49 -3.68 5.22 12.26
C SER A 49 -2.97 5.08 10.91
N LEU A 50 -2.16 6.09 10.57
CA LEU A 50 -1.27 6.13 9.42
C LEU A 50 0.16 6.30 9.94
N HIS A 51 0.95 5.24 9.86
CA HIS A 51 2.38 5.26 10.09
C HIS A 51 3.10 5.64 8.80
N ILE A 52 3.84 6.74 8.83
CA ILE A 52 4.46 7.30 7.63
C ILE A 52 5.97 7.34 7.84
N LEU A 53 6.70 6.50 7.12
CA LEU A 53 8.16 6.49 7.11
C LEU A 53 8.64 7.62 6.20
N ILE A 54 9.19 8.68 6.78
CA ILE A 54 9.54 9.92 6.10
C ILE A 54 11.04 9.96 5.79
N GLU A 55 11.38 9.99 4.50
CA GLU A 55 12.76 9.92 4.00
C GLU A 55 13.58 11.19 4.34
N GLY A 56 14.45 11.08 5.34
CA GLY A 56 15.43 12.12 5.66
C GLY A 56 14.85 13.37 6.32
N GLN A 57 15.75 14.23 6.79
CA GLN A 57 15.38 15.42 7.54
C GLN A 57 14.59 16.42 6.68
N GLN A 58 14.97 16.59 5.41
CA GLN A 58 14.32 17.55 4.51
C GLN A 58 12.84 17.19 4.25
N ALA A 59 12.52 15.91 3.98
CA ALA A 59 11.14 15.50 3.79
C ALA A 59 10.36 15.58 5.11
N TYR A 60 11.01 15.33 6.25
CA TYR A 60 10.40 15.46 7.57
C TYR A 60 10.01 16.89 7.89
N ASP A 61 10.88 17.87 7.64
CA ASP A 61 10.55 19.29 7.83
C ASP A 61 9.41 19.71 6.92
N HIS A 62 9.45 19.33 5.64
CA HIS A 62 8.34 19.59 4.72
C HIS A 62 7.02 18.96 5.22
N PHE A 63 7.05 17.70 5.66
CA PHE A 63 5.89 17.00 6.20
C PHE A 63 5.35 17.69 7.46
N ARG A 64 6.24 18.07 8.38
CA ARG A 64 5.88 18.78 9.60
C ARG A 64 5.15 20.07 9.26
N ASP A 65 5.70 20.87 8.37
CA ASP A 65 5.16 22.20 8.05
C ASP A 65 3.84 22.10 7.28
N HIS A 66 3.72 21.17 6.33
CA HIS A 66 2.55 21.07 5.44
C HIS A 66 1.42 20.18 5.96
N VAL A 67 1.71 19.22 6.86
CA VAL A 67 0.72 18.26 7.39
C VAL A 67 0.47 18.46 8.88
N MET A 68 1.54 18.51 9.69
CA MET A 68 1.39 18.49 11.15
C MET A 68 1.11 19.87 11.74
N GLN A 69 1.72 20.93 11.21
CA GLN A 69 1.58 22.31 11.69
C GLN A 69 0.60 23.14 10.87
N ASN A 70 0.28 22.70 9.65
CA ASN A 70 -0.74 23.36 8.83
C ASN A 70 -2.15 23.09 9.39
N ASN A 71 -2.80 24.13 9.90
CA ASN A 71 -4.17 24.03 10.43
C ASN A 71 -5.25 23.90 9.36
N ASN A 72 -4.92 24.17 8.10
CA ASN A 72 -5.84 24.03 6.97
C ASN A 72 -5.73 22.65 6.31
N PHE A 73 -4.74 21.83 6.68
CA PHE A 73 -4.53 20.52 6.04
C PHE A 73 -5.57 19.49 6.47
N PHE A 74 -5.87 19.43 7.78
CA PHE A 74 -6.92 18.57 8.31
C PHE A 74 -8.09 19.42 8.81
N PRO A 75 -9.34 19.07 8.47
CA PRO A 75 -10.51 19.81 8.95
C PRO A 75 -10.76 19.63 10.46
N SER A 76 -10.11 18.66 11.12
CA SER A 76 -10.19 18.52 12.58
C SER A 76 -8.90 17.97 13.21
N PRO A 77 -8.61 18.33 14.49
CA PRO A 77 -7.48 17.78 15.23
C PRO A 77 -7.53 16.25 15.39
N THR A 78 -8.72 15.66 15.34
CA THR A 78 -8.91 14.20 15.45
C THR A 78 -8.26 13.45 14.29
N LEU A 79 -8.33 14.00 13.08
CA LEU A 79 -7.69 13.40 11.91
C LEU A 79 -6.16 13.47 12.02
N ARG A 80 -5.63 14.60 12.49
CA ARG A 80 -4.19 14.78 12.74
C ARG A 80 -3.65 13.76 13.75
N ARG A 81 -4.43 13.40 14.78
CA ARG A 81 -4.04 12.38 15.77
C ARG A 81 -3.89 10.96 15.20
N LYS A 82 -4.44 10.67 14.01
CA LYS A 82 -4.21 9.40 13.33
C LYS A 82 -2.81 9.30 12.72
N ILE A 83 -2.13 10.43 12.52
CA ILE A 83 -0.84 10.49 11.83
C ILE A 83 0.30 10.17 12.81
N ILE A 84 1.11 9.19 12.44
CA ILE A 84 2.29 8.75 13.20
C ILE A 84 3.51 8.93 12.29
N PRO A 85 4.15 10.12 12.31
CA PRO A 85 5.33 10.37 11.50
C PRO A 85 6.53 9.62 12.09
N VAL A 86 7.31 8.97 11.23
CA VAL A 86 8.51 8.22 11.59
C VAL A 86 9.65 8.76 10.75
N LEU A 87 10.60 9.48 11.37
CA LEU A 87 11.81 9.91 10.69
C LEU A 87 12.59 8.67 10.23
N TRP A 88 12.86 8.59 8.94
CA TRP A 88 13.61 7.52 8.31
C TRP A 88 14.93 8.06 7.76
N PRO A 89 15.99 7.24 7.65
CA PRO A 89 17.24 7.67 7.02
C PRO A 89 17.05 8.22 5.60
N GLU A 90 18.07 8.91 5.07
CA GLU A 90 18.08 9.49 3.72
C GLU A 90 18.20 8.44 2.60
N LYS A 91 17.29 7.46 2.63
CA LYS A 91 17.12 6.43 1.62
C LYS A 91 15.65 6.02 1.57
N GLN A 92 15.18 5.62 0.39
CA GLN A 92 13.83 5.14 0.22
C GLN A 92 13.57 3.91 1.11
N PRO A 93 12.48 3.88 1.92
CA PRO A 93 12.10 2.70 2.69
C PRO A 93 11.89 1.47 1.81
N THR A 94 12.38 0.32 2.28
CA THR A 94 12.13 -0.98 1.66
C THR A 94 10.80 -1.58 2.13
N TYR A 95 10.28 -2.56 1.39
CA TYR A 95 9.17 -3.37 1.90
C TYR A 95 9.53 -4.04 3.23
N ALA A 96 10.77 -4.54 3.38
CA ALA A 96 11.26 -5.10 4.64
C ALA A 96 11.16 -4.10 5.80
N ASP A 97 11.53 -2.84 5.60
CA ASP A 97 11.45 -1.79 6.62
C ASP A 97 10.00 -1.56 7.08
N MET A 98 9.06 -1.48 6.13
CA MET A 98 7.64 -1.27 6.41
C MET A 98 7.00 -2.47 7.11
N PHE A 99 7.29 -3.69 6.66
CA PHE A 99 6.79 -4.89 7.33
C PHE A 99 7.44 -5.07 8.71
N GLN A 100 8.72 -4.72 8.87
CA GLN A 100 9.40 -4.78 10.16
C GLN A 100 8.82 -3.76 11.15
N HIS A 101 8.51 -2.55 10.68
CA HIS A 101 7.79 -1.54 11.46
C HIS A 101 6.43 -2.07 11.92
N ALA A 102 5.65 -2.66 11.01
CA ALA A 102 4.37 -3.28 11.34
C ALA A 102 4.51 -4.45 12.35
N ASN A 103 5.52 -5.31 12.19
CA ASN A 103 5.82 -6.41 13.12
C ASN A 103 6.13 -5.93 14.55
N ARG A 104 6.72 -4.73 14.69
CA ARG A 104 7.06 -4.14 15.99
C ARG A 104 5.85 -3.50 16.66
N LEU A 105 5.06 -2.70 15.93
CA LEU A 105 4.05 -1.82 16.53
C LEU A 105 2.59 -2.25 16.31
N LEU A 106 2.32 -3.09 15.31
CA LEU A 106 0.96 -3.40 14.84
C LEU A 106 0.61 -4.88 14.95
N ARG A 107 1.20 -5.56 15.94
CA ARG A 107 0.98 -6.98 16.20
C ARG A 107 -0.50 -7.29 16.44
N GLY A 108 -1.02 -8.26 15.71
CA GLY A 108 -2.42 -8.69 15.76
C GLY A 108 -3.41 -7.69 15.16
N LYS A 109 -2.96 -6.52 14.70
CA LYS A 109 -3.81 -5.50 14.10
C LYS A 109 -3.80 -5.63 12.58
N LEU A 110 -4.99 -5.58 11.98
CA LEU A 110 -5.10 -5.52 10.53
C LEU A 110 -4.35 -4.30 10.00
N THR A 111 -3.38 -4.55 9.13
CA THR A 111 -2.41 -3.58 8.66
C THR A 111 -2.33 -3.60 7.14
N MET A 112 -2.36 -2.42 6.52
CA MET A 112 -2.12 -2.22 5.10
C MET A 112 -0.73 -1.60 4.90
N ILE A 113 0.11 -2.21 4.07
CA ILE A 113 1.32 -1.60 3.53
C ILE A 113 0.99 -1.12 2.11
N CYS A 114 1.13 0.17 1.79
CA CYS A 114 0.74 0.69 0.48
C CYS A 114 1.68 1.76 -0.05
N ASN A 115 1.64 1.96 -1.38
CA ASN A 115 2.34 3.05 -2.05
C ASN A 115 1.81 4.42 -1.56
N ALA A 116 2.63 5.46 -1.69
CA ALA A 116 2.38 6.79 -1.11
C ALA A 116 1.23 7.56 -1.80
N ASP A 117 0.92 7.18 -3.04
CA ASP A 117 -0.12 7.74 -3.91
C ASP A 117 -1.40 6.90 -3.91
N VAL A 118 -1.64 6.17 -2.82
CA VAL A 118 -2.80 5.30 -2.70
C VAL A 118 -3.63 5.63 -1.47
N TYR A 119 -4.95 5.58 -1.63
CA TYR A 119 -5.88 5.74 -0.52
C TYR A 119 -7.10 4.83 -0.62
N LEU A 120 -7.76 4.59 0.52
CA LEU A 120 -9.01 3.84 0.59
C LEU A 120 -10.19 4.72 0.19
N SER A 121 -10.98 4.28 -0.78
CA SER A 121 -12.24 4.97 -1.14
C SER A 121 -13.17 5.05 0.08
N LEU A 122 -13.73 6.23 0.35
CA LEU A 122 -14.63 6.45 1.51
C LEU A 122 -15.92 5.62 1.42
N ASP A 123 -16.42 5.42 0.19
CA ASP A 123 -17.67 4.72 -0.09
C ASP A 123 -17.45 3.32 -0.68
N GLY A 124 -16.28 3.10 -1.28
CA GLY A 124 -15.93 1.88 -1.99
C GLY A 124 -15.10 0.88 -1.20
N ALA A 125 -14.53 1.27 -0.06
CA ALA A 125 -13.75 0.39 0.82
C ALA A 125 -14.42 0.27 2.18
N SER A 126 -14.66 -0.98 2.61
CA SER A 126 -15.09 -1.25 3.98
C SER A 126 -14.15 -2.22 4.64
N VAL A 127 -13.41 -1.76 5.64
CA VAL A 127 -12.42 -2.57 6.36
C VAL A 127 -13.10 -3.70 7.13
N SER A 128 -14.24 -3.43 7.75
CA SER A 128 -15.05 -4.43 8.45
C SER A 128 -15.47 -5.59 7.54
N SER A 129 -15.73 -5.32 6.26
CA SER A 129 -16.05 -6.38 5.28
C SER A 129 -14.89 -7.36 5.02
N LEU A 130 -13.64 -6.99 5.33
CA LEU A 130 -12.48 -7.87 5.22
C LEU A 130 -12.29 -8.79 6.43
N GLN A 131 -12.90 -8.50 7.59
CA GLN A 131 -12.69 -9.27 8.82
C GLN A 131 -12.91 -10.78 8.66
N PRO A 132 -13.92 -11.27 7.92
CA PRO A 132 -14.09 -12.71 7.70
C PRO A 132 -12.91 -13.40 7.03
N LEU A 133 -12.07 -12.68 6.27
CA LEU A 133 -10.86 -13.23 5.64
C LEU A 133 -9.73 -13.49 6.66
N PHE A 134 -9.76 -12.83 7.81
CA PHE A 134 -8.70 -12.85 8.82
C PHE A 134 -9.10 -13.52 10.14
N THR A 135 -10.34 -14.02 10.26
CA THR A 135 -10.82 -14.70 11.47
C THR A 135 -10.56 -16.21 11.40
N SER A 136 -10.13 -16.79 12.54
CA SER A 136 -9.69 -18.19 12.66
C SER A 136 -10.77 -19.23 12.31
N LEU A 137 -12.05 -18.86 12.37
CA LEU A 137 -13.17 -19.72 11.96
C LEU A 137 -13.10 -20.14 10.48
N HIS A 138 -12.35 -19.40 9.66
CA HIS A 138 -12.30 -19.62 8.22
C HIS A 138 -10.93 -20.02 7.68
N THR A 139 -9.86 -19.96 8.47
CA THR A 139 -8.51 -20.09 7.91
C THR A 139 -7.61 -21.05 8.71
N SER A 140 -7.19 -22.14 8.05
CA SER A 140 -6.01 -22.93 8.46
C SER A 140 -4.71 -22.34 7.90
N HIS A 141 -4.81 -21.23 7.18
CA HIS A 141 -3.73 -20.59 6.43
C HIS A 141 -3.58 -19.14 6.86
N ARG A 142 -2.36 -18.62 6.77
CA ARG A 142 -2.12 -17.18 6.84
C ARG A 142 -2.68 -16.53 5.58
N VAL A 143 -3.43 -15.45 5.70
CA VAL A 143 -4.04 -14.74 4.57
C VAL A 143 -3.33 -13.41 4.38
N ALA A 144 -3.11 -13.04 3.12
CA ALA A 144 -2.70 -11.70 2.74
C ALA A 144 -3.56 -11.25 1.55
N LEU A 145 -3.90 -9.96 1.52
CA LEU A 145 -4.53 -9.36 0.36
C LEU A 145 -3.46 -8.62 -0.44
N ALA A 146 -3.45 -8.78 -1.76
CA ALA A 146 -2.62 -7.99 -2.67
C ALA A 146 -3.58 -7.22 -3.60
N LEU A 147 -3.76 -5.94 -3.33
CA LEU A 147 -4.82 -5.15 -3.93
C LEU A 147 -4.36 -4.47 -5.22
N THR A 148 -5.12 -4.71 -6.28
CA THR A 148 -5.17 -3.82 -7.45
C THR A 148 -6.13 -2.66 -7.16
N ARG A 149 -6.03 -1.60 -7.96
CA ARG A 149 -6.58 -0.27 -7.69
C ARG A 149 -7.42 0.27 -8.85
N TYR A 150 -8.20 1.28 -8.52
CA TYR A 150 -8.96 2.15 -9.40
C TYR A 150 -8.17 3.44 -9.62
N GLU A 151 -8.35 4.10 -10.75
CA GLU A 151 -7.68 5.38 -11.05
C GLU A 151 -8.51 6.59 -10.56
N SER A 152 -9.79 6.35 -10.21
CA SER A 152 -10.64 7.33 -9.52
C SER A 152 -11.74 6.66 -8.70
N GLU A 153 -12.54 7.45 -7.96
CA GLU A 153 -13.70 6.99 -7.21
C GLU A 153 -14.81 6.36 -8.08
N LYS A 154 -14.70 6.47 -9.41
CA LYS A 154 -15.64 5.89 -10.36
C LYS A 154 -15.32 4.41 -10.56
N ARG A 155 -16.26 3.51 -10.27
CA ARG A 155 -16.06 2.05 -10.40
C ARG A 155 -15.68 1.56 -11.81
N TRP A 156 -16.02 2.30 -12.86
CA TRP A 156 -15.63 1.96 -14.22
C TRP A 156 -14.20 2.38 -14.56
N ASP A 157 -13.59 3.24 -13.75
CA ASP A 157 -12.23 3.74 -13.95
C ASP A 157 -11.20 2.83 -13.27
N ALA A 158 -11.14 1.60 -13.80
CA ALA A 158 -10.32 0.53 -13.25
C ALA A 158 -9.64 -0.30 -14.35
N PRO A 159 -8.89 0.33 -15.27
CA PRO A 159 -8.30 -0.35 -16.42
C PRO A 159 -7.44 -1.55 -16.01
N LEU A 160 -6.69 -1.46 -14.92
CA LEU A 160 -5.79 -2.53 -14.47
C LEU A 160 -6.49 -3.63 -13.66
N ILE A 161 -7.78 -3.47 -13.36
CA ILE A 161 -8.66 -4.52 -12.86
C ILE A 161 -9.31 -5.27 -14.03
N TYR A 162 -9.81 -4.55 -15.04
CA TYR A 162 -10.50 -5.15 -16.19
C TYR A 162 -9.53 -5.75 -17.23
N ASP A 163 -8.41 -5.08 -17.49
CA ASP A 163 -7.27 -5.59 -18.25
C ASP A 163 -6.13 -5.91 -17.28
N TYR A 164 -6.30 -7.00 -16.54
CA TYR A 164 -5.44 -7.33 -15.42
C TYR A 164 -4.01 -7.74 -15.85
N ARG A 165 -3.04 -6.90 -15.46
CA ARG A 165 -1.61 -7.08 -15.80
C ARG A 165 -0.70 -7.45 -14.62
N GLY A 166 -1.25 -7.77 -13.45
CA GLY A 166 -0.45 -8.19 -12.29
C GLY A 166 0.12 -7.06 -11.44
N SER A 167 -0.44 -5.85 -11.53
CA SER A 167 0.02 -4.71 -10.75
C SER A 167 -0.80 -4.53 -9.47
N HIS A 168 -0.09 -4.33 -8.36
CA HIS A 168 -0.62 -4.26 -7.01
C HIS A 168 0.06 -3.14 -6.22
N ASP A 169 -0.73 -2.30 -5.53
CA ASP A 169 -0.20 -1.12 -4.84
C ASP A 169 -0.37 -1.18 -3.32
N ALA A 170 -1.07 -2.20 -2.81
CA ALA A 170 -1.23 -2.39 -1.37
C ALA A 170 -1.29 -3.87 -0.96
N PHE A 171 -0.78 -4.13 0.25
CA PHE A 171 -0.79 -5.42 0.92
C PHE A 171 -1.53 -5.31 2.25
N ILE A 172 -2.59 -6.09 2.46
CA ILE A 172 -3.32 -6.13 3.74
C ILE A 172 -3.06 -7.47 4.44
N LEU A 173 -2.62 -7.42 5.68
CA LEU A 173 -2.27 -8.60 6.47
C LEU A 173 -2.33 -8.32 7.99
N SER A 174 -2.13 -9.37 8.78
CA SER A 174 -2.02 -9.26 10.24
C SER A 174 -0.59 -9.60 10.69
N PRO A 175 0.21 -8.62 11.16
CA PRO A 175 1.53 -8.87 11.73
C PRO A 175 1.45 -9.70 13.03
N PRO A 176 2.50 -10.45 13.42
CA PRO A 176 3.81 -10.46 12.80
C PRO A 176 3.92 -11.42 11.59
N LEU A 177 4.67 -10.98 10.58
CA LEU A 177 5.16 -11.84 9.52
C LEU A 177 6.45 -12.58 9.94
N PRO A 178 6.74 -13.77 9.37
CA PRO A 178 7.99 -14.49 9.61
C PRO A 178 9.23 -13.62 9.33
N HIS A 179 10.28 -13.76 10.14
CA HIS A 179 11.55 -13.06 9.90
C HIS A 179 12.12 -13.38 8.50
N SER A 180 12.07 -14.65 8.09
CA SER A 180 12.54 -15.10 6.79
C SER A 180 11.84 -14.41 5.60
N PHE A 181 10.56 -14.05 5.78
CA PHE A 181 9.82 -13.29 4.77
C PHE A 181 10.31 -11.84 4.72
N ILE A 182 10.56 -11.21 5.87
CA ILE A 182 11.08 -9.83 5.92
C ILE A 182 12.43 -9.76 5.22
N GLU A 183 13.30 -10.73 5.45
CA GLU A 183 14.61 -10.81 4.82
C GLU A 183 14.54 -10.97 3.29
N SER A 184 13.48 -11.57 2.75
CA SER A 184 13.36 -11.81 1.31
C SER A 184 12.79 -10.64 0.51
N VAL A 185 12.31 -9.58 1.18
CA VAL A 185 11.72 -8.37 0.56
C VAL A 185 12.49 -7.08 0.89
N GLN A 186 13.83 -7.17 1.00
CA GLN A 186 14.75 -6.07 1.27
C GLN A 186 15.00 -5.16 0.05
N HIS A 187 13.95 -4.82 -0.69
CA HIS A 187 14.02 -3.95 -1.86
C HIS A 187 13.13 -2.71 -1.67
N PRO A 188 13.49 -1.57 -2.29
CA PRO A 188 12.72 -0.34 -2.16
C PRO A 188 11.27 -0.52 -2.65
N GLN A 189 10.35 0.18 -2.00
CA GLN A 189 8.97 0.31 -2.50
C GLN A 189 8.94 1.12 -3.81
N ASN A 190 7.81 1.15 -4.52
CA ASN A 190 7.58 2.01 -5.70
C ASN A 190 8.59 1.80 -6.85
N CYS A 191 9.30 0.67 -6.90
CA CYS A 191 10.11 0.28 -8.06
C CYS A 191 9.28 -0.60 -9.00
N TYR A 192 9.66 -0.66 -10.28
CA TYR A 192 8.96 -1.52 -11.23
C TYR A 192 8.99 -2.98 -10.77
N LYS A 193 7.82 -3.63 -10.77
CA LYS A 193 7.63 -5.04 -10.35
C LYS A 193 8.02 -5.34 -8.89
N ALA A 194 8.28 -4.33 -8.04
CA ALA A 194 8.64 -4.54 -6.64
C ALA A 194 7.55 -5.28 -5.87
N GLU A 195 6.29 -5.04 -6.21
CA GLU A 195 5.14 -5.72 -5.66
C GLU A 195 5.13 -7.22 -5.99
N ASN A 196 5.59 -7.61 -7.19
CA ASN A 196 5.57 -9.01 -7.63
C ASN A 196 6.47 -9.89 -6.77
N VAL A 197 7.61 -9.35 -6.33
CA VAL A 197 8.52 -10.01 -5.39
C VAL A 197 7.83 -10.24 -4.05
N VAL A 198 7.07 -9.25 -3.55
CA VAL A 198 6.31 -9.38 -2.30
C VAL A 198 5.24 -10.48 -2.43
N LEU A 199 4.49 -10.52 -3.53
CA LEU A 199 3.51 -11.58 -3.75
C LEU A 199 4.17 -12.96 -3.81
N HIS A 200 5.29 -13.07 -4.52
CA HIS A 200 6.04 -14.30 -4.68
C HIS A 200 6.49 -14.82 -3.32
N GLU A 201 7.09 -13.95 -2.51
CA GLU A 201 7.60 -14.30 -1.20
C GLU A 201 6.47 -14.60 -0.19
N LEU A 202 5.32 -13.91 -0.26
CA LEU A 202 4.15 -14.26 0.54
C LEU A 202 3.68 -15.69 0.23
N GLN A 203 3.54 -16.03 -1.06
CA GLN A 203 3.13 -17.36 -1.50
C GLN A 203 4.13 -18.44 -1.09
N ARG A 204 5.43 -18.19 -1.27
CA ARG A 204 6.52 -19.07 -0.84
C ARG A 204 6.51 -19.32 0.67
N HIS A 205 6.08 -18.34 1.47
CA HIS A 205 5.93 -18.46 2.93
C HIS A 205 4.54 -18.98 3.36
N GLY A 206 3.78 -19.57 2.44
CA GLY A 206 2.53 -20.28 2.74
C GLY A 206 1.32 -19.37 2.96
N TYR A 207 1.40 -18.08 2.61
CA TYR A 207 0.24 -17.20 2.63
C TYR A 207 -0.70 -17.54 1.47
N LYS A 208 -1.99 -17.60 1.78
CA LYS A 208 -3.04 -17.53 0.76
C LYS A 208 -3.22 -16.07 0.36
N VAL A 209 -2.68 -15.72 -0.80
CA VAL A 209 -2.80 -14.37 -1.36
C VAL A 209 -4.05 -14.28 -2.24
N VAL A 210 -4.88 -13.26 -2.01
CA VAL A 210 -6.11 -12.97 -2.77
C VAL A 210 -6.22 -11.48 -3.07
N ASN A 211 -6.99 -11.09 -4.09
CA ASN A 211 -7.11 -9.69 -4.51
C ASN A 211 -8.59 -9.29 -4.60
N PRO A 212 -9.25 -8.97 -3.47
CA PRO A 212 -10.68 -8.67 -3.43
C PRO A 212 -11.04 -7.28 -3.99
N CYS A 213 -10.31 -6.77 -4.99
CA CYS A 213 -10.45 -5.41 -5.51
C CYS A 213 -11.79 -5.15 -6.22
N LEU A 214 -12.54 -6.18 -6.62
CA LEU A 214 -13.89 -5.99 -7.19
C LEU A 214 -14.92 -5.53 -6.14
N SER A 215 -14.64 -5.77 -4.86
CA SER A 215 -15.52 -5.40 -3.74
C SER A 215 -14.88 -4.43 -2.74
N PHE A 216 -13.57 -4.17 -2.86
CA PHE A 216 -12.82 -3.32 -1.96
C PHE A 216 -11.99 -2.32 -2.77
N MET A 217 -12.43 -1.06 -2.82
CA MET A 217 -11.85 -0.05 -3.71
C MET A 217 -10.65 0.66 -3.10
N LEU A 218 -9.49 0.38 -3.69
CA LEU A 218 -8.26 1.13 -3.49
C LEU A 218 -8.13 2.15 -4.63
N ILE A 219 -7.86 3.42 -4.33
CA ILE A 219 -7.72 4.47 -5.34
C ILE A 219 -6.24 4.85 -5.50
N HIS A 220 -5.80 4.97 -6.75
CA HIS A 220 -4.48 5.45 -7.13
C HIS A 220 -4.58 6.90 -7.61
N LYS A 221 -3.99 7.82 -6.86
CA LYS A 221 -3.95 9.24 -7.22
C LYS A 221 -2.68 9.51 -8.01
N HIS A 222 -2.76 9.39 -9.33
CA HIS A 222 -1.63 9.58 -10.24
C HIS A 222 -2.06 10.35 -11.51
N GLU A 223 -2.42 11.63 -11.34
CA GLU A 223 -2.84 12.54 -12.40
C GLU A 223 -1.66 13.31 -13.00
N ALA A 224 -0.64 13.60 -12.19
CA ALA A 224 0.66 14.01 -12.68
C ALA A 224 1.28 12.79 -13.35
N GLU A 225 1.34 12.77 -14.69
CA GLU A 225 1.96 11.73 -15.52
C GLU A 225 3.50 11.61 -15.31
N LEU A 226 3.98 11.88 -14.11
CA LEU A 226 5.36 11.77 -13.69
C LEU A 226 5.64 10.35 -13.18
N ARG A 227 6.18 9.52 -14.08
CA ARG A 227 6.64 8.15 -13.76
C ARG A 227 8.16 8.09 -13.75
N GLN A 228 8.72 7.74 -12.60
CA GLN A 228 10.13 7.40 -12.48
C GLN A 228 10.23 5.88 -12.36
N TRP A 229 10.71 5.25 -13.42
CA TRP A 229 10.91 3.81 -13.41
C TRP A 229 12.32 3.52 -12.96
N LEU A 230 12.46 2.96 -11.76
CA LEU A 230 13.64 2.18 -11.43
C LEU A 230 13.57 0.84 -12.17
N PRO A 231 14.72 0.27 -12.57
CA PRO A 231 14.76 -1.04 -13.21
C PRO A 231 14.04 -2.08 -12.35
N PRO A 232 13.54 -3.17 -12.96
CA PRO A 232 12.88 -4.23 -12.22
C PRO A 232 13.83 -4.78 -11.16
N VAL A 233 13.29 -4.97 -9.95
CA VAL A 233 14.08 -5.45 -8.80
C VAL A 233 14.57 -6.88 -9.04
N ASP A 234 13.68 -7.73 -9.53
CA ASP A 234 13.92 -9.14 -9.78
C ASP A 234 12.83 -9.67 -10.73
N GLU A 235 13.22 -10.17 -11.90
CA GLU A 235 12.26 -10.68 -12.89
C GLU A 235 11.89 -12.14 -12.68
N GLU A 236 12.71 -12.90 -11.95
CA GLU A 236 12.49 -14.32 -11.67
C GLU A 236 11.45 -14.51 -10.57
N ARG A 237 11.46 -13.63 -9.55
CA ARG A 237 10.48 -13.63 -8.46
C ARG A 237 9.19 -12.91 -8.84
N TYR A 238 8.48 -13.51 -9.80
CA TYR A 238 7.19 -13.00 -10.28
C TYR A 238 6.01 -13.79 -9.71
N ALA A 239 5.00 -13.08 -9.22
CA ALA A 239 3.71 -13.64 -8.84
C ALA A 239 2.60 -12.61 -8.98
N LYS A 240 1.35 -13.08 -9.14
CA LYS A 240 0.16 -12.24 -9.34
C LYS A 240 -1.04 -12.80 -8.58
N ALA A 241 -1.94 -11.95 -8.12
CA ALA A 241 -3.20 -12.34 -7.50
C ALA A 241 -4.41 -11.80 -8.30
N PRO A 242 -5.12 -12.64 -9.07
CA PRO A 242 -6.17 -12.17 -9.97
C PRO A 242 -7.31 -11.47 -9.20
N PRO A 243 -7.91 -10.41 -9.78
CA PRO A 243 -9.07 -9.74 -9.22
C PRO A 243 -10.18 -10.71 -8.84
N CYS A 244 -10.76 -10.52 -7.66
CA CYS A 244 -11.93 -11.23 -7.19
C CYS A 244 -12.77 -10.31 -6.30
N THR A 245 -13.94 -10.80 -5.89
CA THR A 245 -14.76 -10.22 -4.83
C THR A 245 -14.30 -10.73 -3.46
N ILE A 246 -14.76 -10.07 -2.39
CA ILE A 246 -14.54 -10.57 -1.01
C ILE A 246 -15.18 -11.95 -0.82
N LYS A 247 -16.37 -12.17 -1.40
CA LYS A 247 -17.08 -13.45 -1.31
C LYS A 247 -16.27 -14.58 -1.95
N GLU A 248 -15.79 -14.37 -3.17
CA GLU A 248 -14.93 -15.35 -3.86
C GLU A 248 -13.63 -15.61 -3.10
N ALA A 249 -13.01 -14.57 -2.53
CA ALA A 249 -11.83 -14.72 -1.70
C ALA A 249 -12.10 -15.63 -0.48
N ILE A 250 -13.23 -15.45 0.21
CA ILE A 250 -13.67 -16.31 1.32
C ILE A 250 -13.83 -17.76 0.84
N ASP A 251 -14.49 -17.98 -0.30
CA ASP A 251 -14.71 -19.32 -0.85
C ASP A 251 -13.40 -20.00 -1.25
N MET A 252 -12.45 -19.25 -1.83
CA MET A 252 -11.11 -19.74 -2.17
C MET A 252 -10.31 -20.17 -0.94
N ILE A 253 -10.49 -19.49 0.19
CA ILE A 253 -9.83 -19.83 1.45
C ILE A 253 -10.49 -21.06 2.10
N LYS A 254 -11.82 -21.21 1.98
CA LYS A 254 -12.58 -22.34 2.53
C LYS A 254 -12.42 -23.65 1.75
N LYS A 255 -12.42 -23.62 0.41
CA LYS A 255 -12.49 -24.83 -0.45
C LYS A 255 -11.35 -25.85 -0.25
N LYS A 256 -10.19 -25.44 0.28
CA LYS A 256 -9.08 -26.37 0.56
C LYS A 256 -9.25 -27.20 1.85
N LYS A 257 -10.31 -26.93 2.64
CA LYS A 257 -10.62 -27.67 3.87
C LYS A 257 -11.32 -29.02 3.61
N LEU A 258 -11.89 -29.20 2.42
CA LEU A 258 -12.68 -30.38 2.01
C LEU A 258 -11.91 -31.37 1.11
N GLY A 259 -10.62 -31.11 0.86
CA GLY A 259 -9.76 -31.94 0.00
C GLY A 259 -8.63 -32.65 0.76
N LYS A 260 -8.88 -33.05 2.01
CA LYS A 260 -8.07 -34.00 2.77
C LYS A 260 -8.92 -35.19 3.12
#